data_AF-A0A351DQT3-F1
#
_entry.id   AF-A0A351DQT3-F1
#
_cell.length_a   1.000
_cell.length_b   1.000
_cell.length_c   1.000
_cell.angle_alpha   90.00
_cell.angle_beta   90.00
_cell.angle_gamma   90.00
#
_symmetry.space_group_name_H-M   'P 1'
#
loop_
_entity.id
_entity.type
_entity.pdbx_description
1 polymer ?
#
loop_
_entity_poly.entity_id
_entity_poly.type
_entity_poly.pdbx_seq_one_letter_code
_entity_poly.pdbx_strand_id
1 'polypeptide(L)'
;MTDSKVYPVDPAVAANAWADEATYEAMYRQSIEDPEAFWAEQAKRLDWIQFPTKIKNTSFAPGNIDIRWYEDGILNVSANCLDRHLATRGDQTAIIWEGDDPNSD
;
A
#
# COMPACT_ATOMS: atom_id res chain seq x y z
N MET A 1 31.34 11.53 -7.55
CA MET A 1 29.94 11.67 -7.12
C MET A 1 29.69 13.14 -6.89
N THR A 2 28.69 13.73 -7.54
CA THR A 2 28.26 15.11 -7.28
C THR A 2 27.73 15.21 -5.86
N ASP A 3 28.17 16.22 -5.11
CA ASP A 3 27.65 16.53 -3.78
C ASP A 3 26.15 16.81 -3.87
N SER A 4 25.32 15.89 -3.35
CA SER A 4 23.87 16.07 -3.31
C SER A 4 23.50 16.80 -2.02
N LYS A 5 22.94 18.00 -2.15
CA LYS A 5 22.40 18.73 -1.00
C LYS A 5 21.18 17.98 -0.42
N VAL A 6 21.30 17.52 0.81
CA VAL A 6 20.22 16.88 1.57
C VAL A 6 19.46 17.96 2.36
N TYR A 7 18.13 17.93 2.29
CA TYR A 7 17.26 18.80 3.08
C TYR A 7 16.65 17.98 4.22
N PRO A 8 16.74 18.45 5.48
CA PRO A 8 16.15 17.73 6.60
C PRO A 8 14.63 17.72 6.50
N VAL A 9 14.02 16.67 7.04
CA VAL A 9 12.56 16.58 7.14
C VAL A 9 12.06 17.63 8.14
N ASP A 10 10.99 18.32 7.77
CA ASP A 10 10.33 19.28 8.66
C ASP A 10 9.84 18.56 9.94
N PRO A 11 10.13 19.08 11.15
CA PRO A 11 9.69 18.47 12.41
C PRO A 11 8.18 18.22 12.50
N ALA A 12 7.35 19.09 11.93
CA ALA A 12 5.89 18.92 11.92
C ALA A 12 5.46 17.72 11.06
N VAL A 13 6.19 17.44 9.99
CA VAL A 13 6.00 16.24 9.17
C VAL A 13 6.51 15.01 9.90
N ALA A 14 7.72 15.08 10.47
CA ALA A 14 8.33 13.97 11.20
C ALA A 14 7.45 13.48 12.37
N ALA A 15 6.76 14.40 13.06
CA ALA A 15 5.87 14.07 14.16
C ALA A 15 4.63 13.24 13.78
N ASN A 16 4.22 13.26 12.50
CA ASN A 16 3.01 12.59 12.01
C ASN A 16 3.30 11.54 10.93
N ALA A 17 4.57 11.30 10.62
CA ALA A 17 4.97 10.33 9.61
C ALA A 17 4.77 8.90 10.10
N TRP A 18 4.38 8.01 9.19
CA TRP A 18 4.16 6.58 9.49
C TRP A 18 5.47 5.79 9.63
N ALA A 19 6.58 6.35 9.15
CA ALA A 19 7.92 5.78 9.26
C ALA A 19 8.95 6.91 9.32
N ASP A 20 9.92 6.77 10.22
CA ASP A 20 11.19 7.49 10.18
C ASP A 20 12.24 6.67 9.38
N GLU A 21 13.47 7.17 9.32
CA GLU A 21 14.56 6.51 8.60
C GLU A 21 14.81 5.09 9.10
N ALA A 22 14.89 4.90 10.41
CA ALA A 22 15.14 3.59 11.01
C ALA A 22 13.99 2.59 10.72
N THR A 23 12.74 3.06 10.82
CA THR A 23 11.55 2.25 10.51
C THR A 23 11.53 1.87 9.04
N TYR A 24 11.82 2.82 8.14
CA TYR A 24 11.93 2.58 6.71
C TYR A 24 12.99 1.52 6.41
N GLU A 25 14.21 1.67 6.94
CA GLU A 25 15.30 0.73 6.71
C GLU A 25 14.96 -0.68 7.19
N ALA A 26 14.32 -0.79 8.36
CA ALA A 26 13.89 -2.08 8.90
C ALA A 26 12.82 -2.75 8.03
N MET A 27 11.77 -2.00 7.64
CA MET A 27 10.70 -2.51 6.77
C MET A 27 11.24 -2.90 5.40
N TYR A 28 12.09 -2.06 4.81
CA TYR A 28 12.70 -2.30 3.52
C TYR A 28 13.54 -3.57 3.56
N ARG A 29 14.45 -3.69 4.54
CA ARG A 29 15.27 -4.89 4.72
C ARG A 29 14.42 -6.15 4.83
N GLN A 30 13.38 -6.14 5.67
CA GLN A 30 12.49 -7.28 5.82
C GLN A 30 11.75 -7.62 4.50
N SER A 31 11.28 -6.61 3.76
CA SER A 31 10.56 -6.83 2.50
C SER A 31 11.40 -7.51 1.40
N ILE A 32 12.74 -7.41 1.50
CA ILE A 32 13.69 -8.02 0.57
C ILE A 32 14.19 -9.36 1.08
N GLU A 33 14.57 -9.44 2.35
CA GLU A 33 15.17 -10.63 2.96
C GLU A 33 14.14 -11.72 3.29
N ASP A 34 12.93 -11.33 3.70
CA ASP A 34 11.79 -12.21 3.98
C ASP A 34 10.49 -11.66 3.38
N PRO A 35 10.38 -11.65 2.04
CA PRO A 35 9.23 -11.07 1.34
C PRO A 35 7.93 -11.79 1.66
N GLU A 36 7.97 -13.10 1.94
CA GLU A 36 6.76 -13.89 2.19
C GLU A 36 6.13 -13.49 3.53
N ALA A 37 6.92 -13.39 4.61
CA ALA A 37 6.40 -12.95 5.90
C ALA A 37 5.99 -11.46 5.87
N PHE A 38 6.82 -10.59 5.27
CA PHE A 38 6.52 -9.17 5.20
C PHE A 38 5.21 -8.89 4.47
N TRP A 39 5.05 -9.46 3.26
CA TRP A 39 3.86 -9.22 2.45
C TRP A 39 2.62 -9.97 2.97
N ALA A 40 2.78 -11.10 3.69
CA ALA A 40 1.68 -11.71 4.44
C ALA A 40 1.11 -10.75 5.49
N GLU A 41 1.97 -10.05 6.23
CA GLU A 41 1.53 -9.06 7.21
C GLU A 41 0.85 -7.87 6.53
N GLN A 42 1.45 -7.34 5.46
CA GLN A 42 0.84 -6.22 4.73
C GLN A 42 -0.51 -6.57 4.09
N ALA A 43 -0.72 -7.83 3.69
CA ALA A 43 -1.99 -8.28 3.12
C ALA A 43 -3.17 -8.14 4.09
N LYS A 44 -2.93 -8.15 5.40
CA LYS A 44 -3.97 -7.99 6.45
C LYS A 44 -4.63 -6.60 6.46
N ARG A 45 -4.10 -5.63 5.70
CA ARG A 45 -4.67 -4.28 5.55
C ARG A 45 -5.91 -4.24 4.63
N LEU A 46 -6.16 -5.33 3.91
CA LEU A 46 -7.30 -5.49 3.02
C LEU A 46 -8.29 -6.48 3.62
N ASP A 47 -9.55 -6.28 3.27
CA ASP A 47 -10.64 -7.16 3.62
C ASP A 47 -10.69 -8.27 2.56
N TRP A 48 -10.38 -9.49 2.97
CA TRP A 48 -10.41 -10.67 2.12
C TRP A 48 -11.68 -11.48 2.38
N ILE A 49 -12.30 -11.96 1.30
CA ILE A 49 -13.34 -12.99 1.37
C ILE A 49 -12.67 -14.34 1.73
N GLN A 50 -11.51 -14.59 1.12
CA GLN A 50 -10.62 -15.69 1.46
C GLN A 50 -9.20 -15.15 1.55
N PHE A 51 -8.59 -15.23 2.74
CA PHE A 51 -7.22 -14.77 2.95
C PHE A 51 -6.23 -15.68 2.20
N PRO A 52 -5.26 -15.13 1.46
CA PRO A 52 -4.32 -15.92 0.68
C PRO A 52 -3.38 -16.73 1.57
N THR A 53 -3.09 -17.97 1.19
CA THR A 53 -2.03 -18.77 1.84
C THR A 53 -0.73 -18.73 1.07
N LYS A 54 -0.78 -18.37 -0.22
CA LYS A 54 0.39 -18.20 -1.09
C LYS A 54 0.63 -16.73 -1.39
N ILE A 55 1.60 -16.15 -0.70
CA ILE A 55 1.85 -14.70 -0.77
C ILE A 55 2.54 -14.30 -2.07
N LYS A 56 3.66 -14.96 -2.38
CA LYS A 56 4.51 -14.62 -3.53
C LYS A 56 4.91 -15.89 -4.27
N ASN A 57 4.60 -15.92 -5.56
CA ASN A 57 5.00 -16.99 -6.47
C ASN A 57 5.42 -16.38 -7.81
N THR A 58 6.70 -16.00 -7.90
CA THR A 58 7.21 -15.18 -9.01
C THR A 58 8.51 -15.73 -9.58
N SER A 59 8.63 -15.74 -10.90
CA SER A 59 9.84 -16.03 -11.65
C SER A 59 10.02 -15.01 -12.77
N PHE A 60 11.26 -14.51 -12.89
CA PHE A 60 11.70 -13.67 -14.02
C PHE A 60 12.70 -14.40 -14.93
N ALA A 61 12.86 -15.71 -14.76
CA ALA A 61 13.80 -16.49 -15.56
C ALA A 61 13.39 -16.48 -17.05
N PRO A 62 14.35 -16.36 -17.99
CA PRO A 62 14.06 -16.48 -19.41
C PRO A 62 13.34 -17.80 -19.73
N GLY A 63 12.21 -17.72 -20.45
CA GLY A 63 11.37 -18.90 -20.76
C GLY A 63 10.48 -19.38 -19.61
N ASN A 64 10.51 -18.74 -18.44
CA ASN A 64 9.63 -19.01 -17.29
C ASN A 64 9.29 -17.70 -16.56
N ILE A 65 8.78 -16.72 -17.29
CA ILE A 65 8.29 -15.47 -16.69
C ILE A 65 6.85 -15.71 -16.22
N ASP A 66 6.66 -15.76 -14.91
CA ASP A 66 5.37 -16.01 -14.24
C ASP A 66 5.32 -15.18 -12.95
N ILE A 67 4.27 -14.39 -12.75
CA ILE A 67 4.19 -13.44 -11.65
C ILE A 67 2.82 -13.55 -11.00
N ARG A 68 2.78 -14.20 -9.84
CA ARG A 68 1.55 -14.40 -9.08
C ARG A 68 1.77 -13.95 -7.64
N TRP A 69 0.82 -13.15 -7.16
CA TRP A 69 0.78 -12.64 -5.78
C TRP A 69 -0.59 -12.95 -5.21
N TYR A 70 -0.62 -13.47 -3.98
CA TYR A 70 -1.86 -13.81 -3.29
C TYR A 70 -2.78 -14.71 -4.15
N GLU A 71 -2.19 -15.67 -4.86
CA GLU A 71 -2.82 -16.34 -6.02
C GLU A 71 -4.05 -17.18 -5.69
N ASP A 72 -4.20 -17.52 -4.41
CA ASP A 72 -5.30 -18.26 -3.83
C ASP A 72 -6.19 -17.39 -2.93
N GLY A 73 -5.96 -16.08 -2.89
CA GLY A 73 -6.78 -15.11 -2.17
C GLY A 73 -7.95 -14.62 -3.00
N ILE A 74 -9.06 -14.32 -2.33
CA ILE A 74 -10.27 -13.79 -2.96
C ILE A 74 -10.66 -12.51 -2.22
N LEU A 75 -10.82 -11.42 -2.96
CA LEU A 75 -11.32 -10.15 -2.44
C LEU A 75 -12.23 -9.48 -3.47
N ASN A 76 -12.96 -8.46 -3.04
CA ASN A 76 -13.66 -7.54 -3.91
C ASN A 76 -13.09 -6.13 -3.72
N VAL A 77 -12.68 -5.49 -4.82
CA VAL A 77 -12.07 -4.16 -4.78
C VAL A 77 -13.07 -3.09 -4.34
N SER A 78 -14.30 -3.12 -4.87
CA SER A 78 -15.36 -2.18 -4.49
C SER A 78 -15.68 -2.30 -3.01
N ALA A 79 -15.74 -3.52 -2.45
CA ALA A 79 -15.97 -3.73 -1.02
C ALA A 79 -14.87 -3.12 -0.14
N ASN A 80 -13.61 -3.19 -0.58
CA ASN A 80 -12.48 -2.57 0.12
C ASN A 80 -12.45 -1.04 -0.03
N CYS A 81 -12.93 -0.51 -1.15
CA CYS A 81 -12.91 0.93 -1.42
C CYS A 81 -14.16 1.67 -0.91
N LEU A 82 -15.29 0.97 -0.74
CA LEU A 82 -16.59 1.56 -0.40
C LEU A 82 -17.20 0.87 0.83
N ASP A 83 -17.63 -0.37 0.69
CA ASP A 83 -18.52 -1.05 1.63
C ASP A 83 -17.96 -1.10 3.06
N ARG A 84 -16.68 -1.45 3.24
CA ARG A 84 -16.05 -1.54 4.57
C ARG A 84 -16.01 -0.20 5.32
N HIS A 85 -16.08 0.91 4.59
CA HIS A 85 -16.03 2.26 5.18
C HIS A 85 -17.41 2.75 5.63
N LEU A 86 -18.51 2.20 5.09
CA LEU A 86 -19.87 2.71 5.33
C LEU A 86 -20.26 2.70 6.82
N ALA A 87 -19.87 1.67 7.57
CA ALA A 87 -20.27 1.52 8.97
C ALA A 87 -19.68 2.57 9.91
N THR A 88 -18.50 3.12 9.60
CA THR A 88 -17.77 4.04 10.49
C THR A 88 -17.58 5.44 9.89
N ARG A 89 -17.65 5.55 8.57
CA ARG A 89 -17.32 6.75 7.79
C ARG A 89 -18.30 6.96 6.63
N GLY A 90 -19.53 6.42 6.72
CA GLY A 90 -20.51 6.45 5.62
C GLY A 90 -20.90 7.86 5.14
N ASP A 91 -20.92 8.83 6.05
CA ASP A 91 -21.22 10.24 5.72
C ASP A 91 -19.96 11.04 5.33
N GLN A 92 -18.78 10.42 5.35
CA GLN A 92 -17.55 11.11 4.96
C GLN A 92 -17.47 11.20 3.44
N THR A 93 -17.24 12.41 2.92
CA THR A 93 -16.97 12.65 1.51
C THR A 93 -15.83 11.76 1.00
N ALA A 94 -16.15 10.86 0.07
CA ALA A 94 -15.17 9.97 -0.57
C ALA A 94 -14.50 10.62 -1.78
N ILE A 95 -15.27 11.41 -2.55
CA ILE A 95 -14.79 12.10 -3.75
C ILE A 95 -15.20 13.57 -3.65
N ILE A 96 -14.22 14.46 -3.74
CA ILE A 96 -14.44 15.88 -4.01
C ILE A 96 -14.30 16.02 -5.52
N TRP A 97 -15.41 16.34 -6.18
CA TRP A 97 -15.42 16.64 -7.60
C TRP A 97 -15.32 18.16 -7.77
N GLU A 98 -14.29 18.61 -8.48
CA GLU A 98 -14.07 20.01 -8.84
C GLU A 98 -14.40 20.16 -10.32
N GLY A 99 -15.36 21.02 -10.64
CA GLY A 99 -15.75 21.34 -12.02
C GLY A 99 -14.67 22.10 -12.78
N ASP A 100 -14.85 22.23 -14.09
CA ASP A 100 -13.87 22.92 -14.95
C ASP A 100 -13.96 24.45 -14.86
N ASP A 101 -15.17 25.00 -14.75
CA ASP A 101 -15.37 26.44 -14.70
C ASP A 101 -15.22 26.95 -13.25
N PRO A 102 -14.23 27.81 -12.96
CA PRO A 102 -14.07 28.39 -11.63
C PRO A 102 -15.22 29.32 -11.22
N ASN A 103 -16.18 29.59 -12.11
CA ASN A 103 -17.37 30.40 -11.85
C ASN A 103 -18.69 29.61 -11.88
N SER A 104 -18.65 28.30 -12.13
CA SER A 104 -19.85 27.46 -12.07
C SER A 104 -19.65 26.35 -11.03
N ASP A 105 -20.44 26.40 -9.97
CA ASP A 105 -20.64 25.27 -9.04
C ASP A 105 -21.58 24.23 -9.67
#